data_AF-A0A917UFN1-F1
#
_entry.id   AF-A0A917UFN1-F1
#
_cell.length_a   1.000
_cell.length_b   1.000
_cell.length_c   1.000
_cell.angle_alpha   90.00
_cell.angle_beta   90.00
_cell.angle_gamma   90.00
#
_symmetry.space_group_name_H-M   'P 1'
#
loop_
_entity.id
_entity.type
_entity.pdbx_description
1 polymer ?
#
loop_
_entity_poly.entity_id
_entity_poly.type
_entity_poly.pdbx_seq_one_letter_code
_entity_poly.pdbx_strand_id
1 'polypeptide(L)'
;MTDLKPLLDAAATDPRSRAWDEIWHQSSHQGKYDAASAELLPWLAATCAAFRPEDREKALIFAGFVAVDAPESRREHYAAEIAALRAMALDRLPVATSPDSDFVYLLQAVLGFEGDERWGKELDRINDGEVGVTCPSCDEETYADLAGTEPGLPGPLPERLHALALEAGRPEVATAITHLFGRTTCPACGTAFRVF
;
A
#
# COMPACT_ATOMS: atom_id res chain seq x y z
N MET A 1 10.77 -21.03 -12.88
CA MET A 1 11.22 -20.04 -11.89
C MET A 1 12.31 -19.22 -12.53
N THR A 2 12.00 -17.99 -12.95
CA THR A 2 12.99 -17.02 -13.40
C THR A 2 13.97 -16.77 -12.26
N ASP A 3 15.27 -16.67 -12.56
CA ASP A 3 16.26 -16.27 -11.57
C ASP A 3 15.96 -14.83 -11.14
N LEU A 4 15.65 -14.62 -9.85
CA LEU A 4 15.28 -13.32 -9.30
C LEU A 4 16.48 -12.36 -9.27
N LYS A 5 17.70 -12.89 -9.20
CA LYS A 5 18.91 -12.08 -9.02
C LYS A 5 19.21 -11.14 -10.21
N PRO A 6 19.19 -11.60 -11.47
CA PRO A 6 19.30 -10.70 -12.63
C PRO A 6 18.24 -9.59 -12.67
N LEU A 7 17.02 -9.85 -12.18
CA LEU A 7 15.96 -8.85 -12.11
C LEU A 7 16.28 -7.79 -11.04
N LEU A 8 16.69 -8.21 -9.85
CA LEU A 8 17.10 -7.31 -8.78
C LEU A 8 18.31 -6.44 -9.19
N ASP A 9 19.31 -7.03 -9.85
CA ASP A 9 20.49 -6.29 -10.32
C ASP A 9 20.12 -5.23 -11.37
N ALA A 10 19.23 -5.58 -12.31
CA ALA A 10 18.71 -4.64 -13.31
C ALA A 10 17.87 -3.53 -12.66
N ALA A 11 17.05 -3.87 -11.66
CA ALA A 11 16.21 -2.95 -10.91
C ALA A 11 17.03 -1.96 -10.08
N ALA A 12 18.11 -2.40 -9.44
CA ALA A 12 19.02 -1.53 -8.67
C ALA A 12 19.87 -0.61 -9.54
N THR A 13 20.12 -0.97 -10.80
CA THR A 13 20.92 -0.14 -11.72
C THR A 13 20.10 0.99 -12.34
N ASP A 14 18.82 0.73 -12.62
CA ASP A 14 17.92 1.70 -13.24
C ASP A 14 16.55 1.72 -12.52
N PRO A 15 16.20 2.81 -11.82
CA PRO A 15 14.90 2.93 -11.14
C PRO A 15 13.71 2.88 -12.10
N ARG A 16 13.92 3.08 -13.41
CA ARG A 16 12.89 2.99 -14.46
C ARG A 16 12.90 1.65 -15.18
N SER A 17 13.74 0.71 -14.76
CA SER A 17 13.83 -0.62 -15.34
C SER A 17 12.47 -1.31 -15.29
N ARG A 18 12.11 -1.99 -16.39
CA ARG A 18 10.95 -2.90 -16.44
C ARG A 18 11.09 -4.08 -15.48
N ALA A 19 12.29 -4.31 -14.95
CA ALA A 19 12.51 -5.31 -13.91
C ALA A 19 11.64 -5.03 -12.66
N TRP A 20 11.35 -3.77 -12.33
CA TRP A 20 10.41 -3.44 -11.25
C TRP A 20 8.99 -3.94 -11.52
N ASP A 21 8.52 -3.84 -12.75
CA ASP A 21 7.18 -4.31 -13.14
C ASP A 21 7.13 -5.85 -13.12
N GLU A 22 8.21 -6.51 -13.53
CA GLU A 22 8.32 -7.99 -13.44
C GLU A 22 8.39 -8.48 -11.99
N ILE A 23 9.19 -7.81 -11.13
CA ILE A 23 9.26 -8.09 -9.69
C ILE A 23 7.86 -7.93 -9.08
N TRP A 24 7.16 -6.85 -9.43
CA TRP A 24 5.78 -6.61 -9.01
C TRP A 24 4.86 -7.76 -9.41
N HIS A 25 4.81 -8.11 -10.69
CA HIS A 25 3.90 -9.15 -11.21
C HIS A 25 4.19 -10.52 -10.61
N GLN A 26 5.46 -10.88 -10.44
CA GLN A 26 5.83 -12.16 -9.80
C GLN A 26 5.39 -12.20 -8.34
N SER A 27 5.36 -11.05 -7.67
CA SER A 27 5.01 -10.95 -6.27
C SER A 27 3.50 -10.89 -6.03
N SER A 28 2.74 -10.19 -6.88
CA SER A 28 1.28 -10.08 -6.77
C SER A 28 0.56 -11.42 -6.99
N HIS A 29 1.14 -12.34 -7.77
CA HIS A 29 0.55 -13.66 -8.04
C HIS A 29 0.92 -14.74 -7.03
N GLN A 30 1.93 -14.52 -6.17
CA GLN A 30 2.42 -15.55 -5.25
C GLN A 30 1.83 -15.49 -3.84
N GLY A 31 0.97 -14.51 -3.56
CA GLY A 31 0.10 -14.52 -2.37
C GLY A 31 0.86 -14.76 -1.08
N LYS A 32 1.45 -13.68 -0.54
CA LYS A 32 2.30 -13.55 0.65
C LYS A 32 3.80 -13.65 0.36
N TYR A 33 4.53 -12.61 0.74
CA TYR A 33 5.97 -12.69 0.89
C TYR A 33 6.29 -13.56 2.11
N ASP A 34 7.19 -14.52 1.94
CA ASP A 34 7.63 -15.39 3.04
C ASP A 34 8.77 -14.73 3.84
N ALA A 35 9.21 -15.41 4.90
CA ALA A 35 10.34 -14.93 5.71
C ALA A 35 11.64 -14.76 4.91
N ALA A 36 11.80 -15.44 3.77
CA ALA A 36 12.99 -15.31 2.90
C ALA A 36 12.96 -13.97 2.14
N SER A 37 11.77 -13.48 1.80
CA SER A 37 11.61 -12.17 1.16
C SER A 37 12.03 -11.02 2.06
N ALA A 38 11.88 -11.14 3.39
CA ALA A 38 12.31 -10.12 4.35
C ALA A 38 13.82 -9.86 4.31
N GLU A 39 14.62 -10.82 3.83
CA GLU A 39 16.07 -10.65 3.65
C GLU A 39 16.42 -9.61 2.57
N LEU A 40 15.44 -9.18 1.76
CA LEU A 40 15.59 -8.10 0.80
C LEU A 40 15.55 -6.70 1.46
N LEU A 41 15.08 -6.56 2.70
CA LEU A 41 14.91 -5.23 3.34
C LEU A 41 16.22 -4.41 3.41
N PRO A 42 17.38 -4.98 3.78
CA PRO A 42 18.64 -4.24 3.71
C PRO A 42 19.04 -3.84 2.30
N TRP A 43 18.85 -4.72 1.31
CA TRP A 43 19.14 -4.42 -0.09
C TRP A 43 18.22 -3.31 -0.62
N LEU A 44 16.94 -3.33 -0.27
CA LEU A 44 15.97 -2.30 -0.62
C LEU A 44 16.30 -0.95 0.00
N ALA A 45 16.66 -0.92 1.28
CA ALA A 45 17.08 0.29 1.97
C ALA A 45 18.31 0.92 1.28
N ALA A 46 19.32 0.10 0.95
CA ALA A 46 20.51 0.56 0.24
C ALA A 46 20.19 1.05 -1.18
N THR A 47 19.32 0.34 -1.90
CA THR A 47 18.90 0.67 -3.28
C THR A 47 18.14 2.00 -3.32
N CYS A 48 17.14 2.17 -2.44
CA CYS A 48 16.42 3.42 -2.28
C CYS A 48 17.36 4.58 -1.94
N ALA A 49 18.32 4.38 -1.04
CA ALA A 49 19.29 5.40 -0.64
C ALA A 49 20.20 5.82 -1.81
N ALA A 50 20.55 4.90 -2.71
CA ALA A 50 21.36 5.18 -3.90
C ALA A 50 20.59 5.95 -4.99
N PHE A 51 19.27 5.81 -5.05
CA PHE A 51 18.45 6.57 -5.99
C PHE A 51 18.23 8.02 -5.56
N ARG A 52 18.00 8.87 -6.56
CA ARG A 52 17.51 10.23 -6.34
C ARG A 52 16.11 10.16 -5.70
N PRO A 53 15.75 11.10 -4.81
CA PRO A 53 14.45 11.07 -4.12
C PRO A 53 13.25 10.84 -5.04
N GLU A 54 13.21 11.51 -6.19
CA GLU A 54 12.14 11.41 -7.19
C GLU A 54 12.00 10.03 -7.85
N ASP A 55 13.06 9.21 -7.82
CA ASP A 55 13.12 7.91 -8.50
C ASP A 55 12.91 6.72 -7.52
N ARG A 56 12.62 6.99 -6.23
CA ARG A 56 12.53 5.95 -5.19
C ARG A 56 11.20 5.20 -5.13
N GLU A 57 10.14 5.73 -5.72
CA GLU A 57 8.76 5.29 -5.46
C GLU A 57 8.55 3.78 -5.68
N LYS A 58 8.93 3.23 -6.85
CA LYS A 58 8.75 1.80 -7.14
C LYS A 58 9.46 0.90 -6.10
N ALA A 59 10.69 1.25 -5.74
CA ALA A 59 11.47 0.51 -4.76
C ALA A 59 10.88 0.63 -3.34
N LEU A 60 10.40 1.81 -2.95
CA LEU A 60 9.73 2.03 -1.66
C LEU A 60 8.42 1.27 -1.56
N ILE A 61 7.61 1.29 -2.63
CA ILE A 61 6.36 0.54 -2.71
C ILE A 61 6.64 -0.95 -2.51
N PHE A 62 7.58 -1.52 -3.27
CA PHE A 62 7.95 -2.92 -3.15
C PHE A 62 8.48 -3.25 -1.75
N ALA A 63 9.27 -2.37 -1.15
CA ALA A 63 9.76 -2.55 0.21
C ALA A 63 8.64 -2.54 1.27
N GLY A 64 7.60 -1.74 1.09
CA GLY A 64 6.44 -1.73 1.97
C GLY A 64 5.72 -3.08 2.00
N PHE A 65 5.58 -3.70 0.82
CA PHE A 65 5.00 -5.04 0.70
C PHE A 65 5.85 -6.13 1.36
N VAL A 66 7.17 -6.08 1.16
CA VAL A 66 8.07 -7.01 1.85
C VAL A 66 8.00 -6.81 3.36
N ALA A 67 7.91 -5.56 3.84
CA ALA A 67 7.87 -5.25 5.26
C ALA A 67 6.56 -5.71 5.93
N VAL A 68 5.39 -5.51 5.30
CA VAL A 68 4.09 -5.87 5.90
C VAL A 68 3.90 -7.37 6.07
N ASP A 69 4.52 -8.18 5.20
CA ASP A 69 4.47 -9.63 5.27
C ASP A 69 5.64 -10.25 6.07
N ALA A 70 6.65 -9.45 6.42
CA ALA A 70 7.76 -9.93 7.23
C ALA A 70 7.28 -10.37 8.62
N PRO A 71 7.65 -11.57 9.10
CA PRO A 71 7.36 -11.98 10.47
C PRO A 71 7.91 -10.99 11.50
N GLU A 72 7.27 -10.88 12.66
CA GLU A 72 7.67 -9.94 13.73
C GLU A 72 9.16 -10.01 14.07
N SER A 73 9.71 -11.22 14.25
CA SER A 73 11.15 -11.42 14.51
C SER A 73 12.07 -10.84 13.41
N ARG A 74 11.65 -10.88 12.14
CA ARG A 74 12.40 -10.28 11.03
C ARG A 74 12.21 -8.77 10.99
N ARG A 75 11.01 -8.26 11.32
CA ARG A 75 10.76 -6.81 11.45
C ARG A 75 11.60 -6.19 12.57
N GLU A 76 11.71 -6.86 13.71
CA GLU A 76 12.59 -6.45 14.81
C GLU A 76 14.06 -6.47 14.37
N HIS A 77 14.48 -7.53 13.67
CA HIS A 77 15.85 -7.67 13.18
C HIS A 77 16.24 -6.57 12.18
N TYR A 78 15.32 -6.15 11.30
CA TYR A 78 15.53 -5.11 10.27
C TYR A 78 14.86 -3.78 10.61
N ALA A 79 14.67 -3.46 11.89
CA ALA A 79 13.91 -2.28 12.32
C ALA A 79 14.54 -0.96 11.83
N ALA A 80 15.87 -0.90 11.74
CA ALA A 80 16.58 0.28 11.26
C ALA A 80 16.35 0.53 9.76
N GLU A 81 16.40 -0.52 8.96
CA GLU A 81 16.12 -0.49 7.53
C GLU A 81 14.67 -0.09 7.26
N ILE A 82 13.71 -0.69 7.98
CA ILE A 82 12.28 -0.35 7.90
C ILE A 82 12.05 1.12 8.26
N ALA A 83 12.69 1.62 9.33
CA ALA A 83 12.58 3.02 9.73
C ALA A 83 13.15 3.98 8.66
N ALA A 84 14.29 3.63 8.05
CA ALA A 84 14.89 4.43 6.97
C ALA A 84 14.01 4.46 5.71
N LEU A 85 13.47 3.30 5.31
CA LEU A 85 12.53 3.18 4.20
C LEU A 85 11.26 4.00 4.46
N ARG A 86 10.70 3.92 5.67
CA ARG A 86 9.54 4.74 6.08
C ARG A 86 9.83 6.23 5.98
N ALA A 87 10.99 6.69 6.46
CA ALA A 87 11.37 8.09 6.38
C ALA A 87 11.45 8.57 4.91
N MET A 88 12.08 7.80 4.03
CA MET A 88 12.15 8.11 2.61
C MET A 88 10.77 8.13 1.93
N ALA A 89 9.84 7.25 2.33
CA ALA A 89 8.47 7.25 1.82
C ALA A 89 7.68 8.47 2.29
N LEU A 90 7.78 8.84 3.58
CA LEU A 90 7.14 10.04 4.12
C LEU A 90 7.67 11.33 3.47
N ASP A 91 8.97 11.43 3.24
CA ASP A 91 9.58 12.56 2.53
C ASP A 91 9.09 12.68 1.08
N ARG A 92 8.73 11.54 0.46
CA ARG A 92 8.26 11.49 -0.93
C ARG A 92 6.80 11.91 -1.09
N LEU A 93 5.93 11.57 -0.14
CA LEU A 93 4.47 11.76 -0.25
C LEU A 93 4.04 13.17 -0.69
N PRO A 94 4.51 14.29 -0.08
CA PRO A 94 4.00 15.62 -0.39
C PRO A 94 4.34 16.11 -1.80
N VAL A 95 5.36 15.52 -2.41
CA VAL A 95 5.89 15.92 -3.72
C VAL A 95 5.72 14.83 -4.77
N ALA A 96 4.99 13.74 -4.46
CA ALA A 96 4.72 12.65 -5.37
C ALA A 96 4.06 13.19 -6.63
N THR A 97 4.59 12.85 -7.81
CA THR A 97 4.08 13.30 -9.12
C THR A 97 3.55 12.14 -9.95
N SER A 98 3.60 10.92 -9.40
CA SER A 98 3.05 9.72 -10.02
C SER A 98 1.53 9.81 -10.17
N PRO A 99 0.91 8.91 -10.96
CA PRO A 99 -0.53 8.73 -10.95
C PRO A 99 -1.07 8.45 -9.55
N ASP A 100 -2.36 8.73 -9.34
CA ASP A 100 -3.02 8.53 -8.05
C ASP A 100 -2.94 7.08 -7.57
N SER A 101 -2.96 6.09 -8.49
CA SER A 101 -2.78 4.68 -8.16
C SER A 101 -1.45 4.41 -7.45
N ASP A 102 -0.37 4.98 -7.95
CA ASP A 102 0.98 4.80 -7.40
C ASP A 102 1.13 5.53 -6.08
N PHE A 103 0.44 6.68 -5.94
CA PHE A 103 0.38 7.41 -4.67
C PHE A 103 -0.32 6.59 -3.58
N VAL A 104 -1.44 5.92 -3.91
CA VAL A 104 -2.13 5.00 -2.99
C VAL A 104 -1.19 3.87 -2.56
N TYR A 105 -0.43 3.27 -3.49
CA TYR A 105 0.56 2.26 -3.15
C TYR A 105 1.70 2.78 -2.27
N LEU A 106 2.11 4.04 -2.45
CA LEU A 106 3.12 4.67 -1.59
C LEU A 106 2.58 4.92 -0.18
N LEU A 107 1.32 5.35 -0.03
CA LEU A 107 0.65 5.43 1.27
C LEU A 107 0.56 4.04 1.93
N GLN A 108 0.17 3.03 1.17
CA GLN A 108 0.11 1.64 1.62
C GLN A 108 1.48 1.16 2.12
N ALA A 109 2.56 1.52 1.41
CA ALA A 109 3.91 1.18 1.83
C ALA A 109 4.26 1.78 3.19
N VAL A 110 3.88 3.05 3.46
CA VAL A 110 4.05 3.67 4.78
C VAL A 110 3.36 2.86 5.87
N LEU A 111 2.13 2.40 5.64
CA LEU A 111 1.39 1.55 6.57
C LEU A 111 2.06 0.19 6.77
N GLY A 112 2.59 -0.40 5.70
CA GLY A 112 3.38 -1.63 5.76
C GLY A 112 4.65 -1.48 6.59
N PHE A 113 5.36 -0.36 6.48
CA PHE A 113 6.51 -0.07 7.35
C PHE A 113 6.10 0.15 8.81
N GLU A 114 4.93 0.74 9.06
CA GLU A 114 4.36 0.88 10.41
C GLU A 114 3.89 -0.45 11.02
N GLY A 115 3.72 -1.49 10.19
CA GLY A 115 3.27 -2.81 10.62
C GLY A 115 1.76 -2.95 10.69
N ASP A 116 1.02 -2.08 10.01
CA ASP A 116 -0.43 -2.24 9.86
C ASP A 116 -0.72 -3.39 8.88
N GLU A 117 -1.05 -4.56 9.42
CA GLU A 117 -1.26 -5.77 8.62
C GLU A 117 -2.46 -5.71 7.68
N ARG A 118 -3.47 -4.89 8.00
CA ARG A 118 -4.68 -4.73 7.17
C ARG A 118 -4.42 -3.70 6.09
N TRP A 119 -4.08 -2.48 6.48
CA TRP A 119 -3.99 -1.37 5.54
C TRP A 119 -2.65 -1.27 4.81
N GLY A 120 -1.61 -1.95 5.30
CA GLY A 120 -0.42 -2.22 4.51
C GLY A 120 -0.65 -3.20 3.35
N LYS A 121 -1.85 -3.83 3.26
CA LYS A 121 -2.20 -4.83 2.23
C LYS A 121 -3.48 -4.54 1.46
N GLU A 122 -4.40 -3.76 2.03
CA GLU A 122 -5.75 -3.61 1.47
C GLU A 122 -6.12 -2.16 1.10
N LEU A 123 -5.23 -1.18 1.32
CA LEU A 123 -5.50 0.22 0.97
C LEU A 123 -5.62 0.41 -0.56
N ASP A 124 -4.89 -0.39 -1.35
CA ASP A 124 -4.93 -0.36 -2.81
C ASP A 124 -6.29 -0.71 -3.41
N ARG A 125 -7.22 -1.27 -2.62
CA ARG A 125 -8.63 -1.45 -3.03
C ARG A 125 -9.32 -0.14 -3.43
N ILE A 126 -8.79 1.03 -3.00
CA ILE A 126 -9.20 2.33 -3.52
C ILE A 126 -9.07 2.38 -5.05
N ASN A 127 -8.02 1.78 -5.60
CA ASN A 127 -7.72 1.80 -7.04
C ASN A 127 -8.71 0.96 -7.85
N ASP A 128 -9.33 -0.05 -7.23
CA ASP A 128 -10.33 -0.90 -7.88
C ASP A 128 -11.69 -0.21 -8.00
N GLY A 129 -11.97 0.77 -7.13
CA GLY A 129 -13.25 1.50 -7.09
C GLY A 129 -14.40 0.72 -6.45
N GLU A 130 -14.22 -0.57 -6.19
CA GLU A 130 -15.17 -1.43 -5.49
C GLU A 130 -14.46 -2.31 -4.45
N VAL A 131 -15.19 -2.72 -3.43
CA VAL A 131 -14.63 -3.56 -2.38
C VAL A 131 -15.60 -4.60 -1.86
N GLY A 132 -15.10 -5.83 -1.69
CA GLY A 132 -15.85 -6.91 -1.07
C GLY A 132 -16.17 -6.59 0.39
N VAL A 133 -17.44 -6.70 0.76
CA VAL A 133 -17.96 -6.45 2.11
C VAL A 133 -18.92 -7.57 2.50
N THR A 134 -18.95 -7.90 3.79
CA THR A 134 -19.92 -8.85 4.36
C THR A 134 -20.90 -8.10 5.22
N CYS A 135 -22.20 -8.25 4.96
CA CYS A 135 -23.23 -7.61 5.77
C CYS A 135 -23.27 -8.23 7.18
N PRO A 136 -23.10 -7.45 8.26
CA PRO A 136 -23.08 -7.98 9.63
C PRO A 136 -24.46 -8.41 10.16
N SER A 137 -25.52 -8.24 9.38
CA SER A 137 -26.91 -8.53 9.77
C SER A 137 -27.45 -9.82 9.14
N CYS A 138 -27.09 -10.08 7.88
CA CYS A 138 -27.60 -11.23 7.14
C CYS A 138 -26.50 -12.07 6.48
N ASP A 139 -25.22 -11.78 6.77
CA ASP A 139 -24.03 -12.48 6.26
C ASP A 139 -23.90 -12.50 4.72
N GLU A 140 -24.64 -11.62 4.02
CA GLU A 140 -24.53 -11.50 2.57
C GLU A 140 -23.17 -10.91 2.18
N GLU A 141 -22.43 -11.61 1.33
CA GLU A 141 -21.20 -11.13 0.69
C GLU A 141 -21.55 -10.36 -0.59
N THR A 142 -21.17 -9.09 -0.67
CA THR A 142 -21.43 -8.23 -1.83
C THR A 142 -20.23 -7.33 -2.09
N TYR A 143 -20.20 -6.68 -3.25
CA TYR A 143 -19.27 -5.60 -3.53
C TYR A 143 -19.96 -4.26 -3.28
N ALA A 144 -19.27 -3.35 -2.59
CA ALA A 144 -19.67 -1.96 -2.45
C ALA A 144 -18.89 -1.12 -3.47
N ASP A 145 -19.61 -0.46 -4.38
CA ASP A 145 -19.05 0.62 -5.21
C ASP A 145 -18.70 1.80 -4.30
N LEU A 146 -17.41 2.15 -4.22
CA LEU A 146 -16.91 3.20 -3.34
C LEU A 146 -17.61 4.53 -3.65
N ALA A 147 -17.84 4.86 -4.91
CA ALA A 147 -18.52 6.10 -5.30
C ALA A 147 -19.98 6.17 -4.82
N GLY A 148 -20.60 5.01 -4.53
CA GLY A 148 -21.95 4.90 -4.01
C GLY A 148 -22.05 4.89 -2.48
N THR A 149 -20.93 4.91 -1.76
CA THR A 149 -20.90 4.89 -0.28
C THR A 149 -21.11 6.28 0.31
N GLU A 150 -21.67 6.36 1.51
CA GLU A 150 -21.69 7.59 2.30
C GLU A 150 -20.29 7.88 2.84
N PRO A 151 -19.69 9.04 2.55
CA PRO A 151 -18.32 9.34 2.97
C PRO A 151 -18.21 9.51 4.49
N GLY A 152 -17.09 9.06 5.07
CA GLY A 152 -16.79 9.21 6.48
C GLY A 152 -15.32 8.96 6.81
N LEU A 153 -14.85 9.56 7.91
CA LEU A 153 -13.50 9.38 8.44
C LEU A 153 -13.56 8.99 9.92
N PRO A 154 -14.03 7.77 10.24
CA PRO A 154 -14.21 7.37 11.62
C PRO A 154 -12.87 7.00 12.27
N GLY A 155 -12.18 7.99 12.84
CA GLY A 155 -11.02 7.81 13.69
C GLY A 155 -9.70 8.24 13.07
N PRO A 156 -8.58 8.02 13.79
CA PRO A 156 -7.32 8.71 13.51
C PRO A 156 -6.63 8.24 12.23
N LEU A 157 -6.74 6.95 11.86
CA LEU A 157 -6.08 6.44 10.65
C LEU A 157 -6.72 7.02 9.37
N PRO A 158 -8.05 6.95 9.15
CA PRO A 158 -8.68 7.59 8.00
C PRO A 158 -8.41 9.09 7.94
N GLU A 159 -8.50 9.80 9.08
CA GLU A 159 -8.20 11.24 9.17
C GLU A 159 -6.77 11.54 8.72
N ARG A 160 -5.79 10.75 9.16
CA ARG A 160 -4.38 10.89 8.78
C ARG A 160 -4.17 10.64 7.29
N LEU A 161 -4.72 9.57 6.74
CA LEU A 161 -4.57 9.23 5.32
C LEU A 161 -5.20 10.31 4.42
N HIS A 162 -6.39 10.77 4.80
CA HIS A 162 -7.07 11.87 4.11
C HIS A 162 -6.25 13.16 4.14
N ALA A 163 -5.68 13.52 5.30
CA ALA A 163 -4.81 14.70 5.42
C ALA A 163 -3.56 14.59 4.54
N LEU A 164 -2.87 13.45 4.56
CA LEU A 164 -1.69 13.21 3.71
C LEU A 164 -2.02 13.32 2.22
N ALA A 165 -3.18 12.81 1.79
CA ALA A 165 -3.64 12.95 0.41
C ALA A 165 -3.90 14.42 0.04
N LEU A 166 -4.55 15.20 0.91
CA LEU A 166 -4.79 16.62 0.66
C LEU A 166 -3.48 17.44 0.65
N GLU A 167 -2.56 17.18 1.58
CA GLU A 167 -1.26 17.84 1.64
C GLU A 167 -0.41 17.57 0.38
N ALA A 168 -0.54 16.38 -0.19
CA ALA A 168 0.07 16.00 -1.46
C ALA A 168 -0.66 16.52 -2.71
N GLY A 169 -1.75 17.28 -2.54
CA GLY A 169 -2.56 17.81 -3.65
C GLY A 169 -3.36 16.74 -4.40
N ARG A 170 -3.79 15.67 -3.71
CA ARG A 170 -4.52 14.50 -4.25
C ARG A 170 -5.98 14.47 -3.76
N PRO A 171 -6.84 15.40 -4.21
CA PRO A 171 -8.22 15.50 -3.73
C PRO A 171 -9.07 14.27 -4.06
N GLU A 172 -8.81 13.60 -5.19
CA GLU A 172 -9.58 12.41 -5.56
C GLU A 172 -9.23 11.20 -4.70
N VAL A 173 -7.94 11.02 -4.39
CA VAL A 173 -7.51 10.02 -3.40
C VAL A 173 -8.07 10.34 -2.02
N ALA A 174 -8.04 11.60 -1.59
CA ALA A 174 -8.64 12.01 -0.32
C ALA A 174 -10.14 11.67 -0.27
N THR A 175 -10.87 11.96 -1.34
CA THR A 175 -12.30 11.61 -1.47
C THR A 175 -12.50 10.10 -1.40
N ALA A 176 -11.74 9.32 -2.16
CA ALA A 176 -11.84 7.87 -2.15
C ALA A 176 -11.55 7.25 -0.77
N ILE A 177 -10.62 7.83 0.02
CA ILE A 177 -10.39 7.44 1.42
C ILE A 177 -11.67 7.61 2.25
N THR A 178 -12.41 8.72 2.10
CA THR A 178 -13.66 8.92 2.85
C THR A 178 -14.72 7.86 2.49
N HIS A 179 -14.72 7.37 1.26
CA HIS A 179 -15.65 6.33 0.81
C HIS A 179 -15.23 4.94 1.30
N LEU A 180 -13.94 4.63 1.26
CA LEU A 180 -13.39 3.37 1.78
C LEU A 180 -13.70 3.18 3.27
N PHE A 181 -13.62 4.24 4.06
CA PHE A 181 -13.97 4.20 5.50
C PHE A 181 -15.40 4.66 5.80
N GLY A 182 -16.20 4.79 4.75
CA GLY A 182 -17.56 5.27 4.78
C GLY A 182 -18.57 4.19 5.17
N ARG A 183 -19.82 4.41 4.76
CA ARG A 183 -20.93 3.48 5.01
C ARG A 183 -21.59 3.06 3.70
N THR A 184 -22.06 1.82 3.68
CA THR A 184 -22.85 1.28 2.58
C THR A 184 -24.13 0.65 3.12
N THR A 185 -25.08 0.36 2.24
CA THR A 185 -26.33 -0.32 2.56
C THR A 185 -26.38 -1.68 1.89
N CYS A 186 -26.68 -2.72 2.67
CA CYS A 186 -26.82 -4.07 2.15
C CYS A 186 -27.98 -4.14 1.15
N PRO A 187 -27.78 -4.60 -0.09
CA PRO A 187 -28.85 -4.70 -1.08
C PRO A 187 -29.88 -5.79 -0.73
N ALA A 188 -29.51 -6.80 0.06
CA ALA A 188 -30.39 -7.91 0.44
C ALA A 188 -31.34 -7.55 1.60
N CYS A 189 -30.82 -6.95 2.67
CA CYS A 189 -31.60 -6.68 3.89
C CYS A 189 -31.80 -5.19 4.22
N GLY A 190 -31.19 -4.27 3.47
CA GLY A 190 -31.29 -2.83 3.71
C GLY A 190 -30.54 -2.31 4.94
N THR A 191 -29.76 -3.16 5.63
CA THR A 191 -28.96 -2.73 6.78
C THR A 191 -27.83 -1.82 6.33
N ALA A 192 -27.70 -0.63 6.92
CA ALA A 192 -26.56 0.26 6.70
C ALA A 192 -25.40 -0.08 7.65
N PHE A 193 -24.20 -0.30 7.12
CA PHE A 193 -23.00 -0.69 7.87
C PHE A 193 -21.75 -0.03 7.31
N ARG A 194 -20.64 -0.10 8.05
CA ARG A 194 -19.35 0.44 7.59
C ARG A 194 -18.73 -0.48 6.57
N VAL A 195 -18.06 0.11 5.59
CA VAL A 195 -17.29 -0.67 4.62
C VAL A 195 -16.07 -1.29 5.34
N PHE A 196 -15.37 -0.53 6.19
CA PHE A 196 -14.22 -0.98 6.99
C PHE A 196 -14.21 -0.52 8.45
#